data_AF-A0AA39UKS1-F1
#
_entry.id   AF-A0AA39UKS1-F1
#
_cell.length_a   1.000
_cell.length_b   1.000
_cell.length_c   1.000
_cell.angle_alpha   90.00
_cell.angle_beta   90.00
_cell.angle_gamma   90.00
#
_symmetry.space_group_name_H-M   'P 1'
#
loop_
_entity.id
_entity.type
_entity.pdbx_description
1 polymer ?
#
loop_
_entity_poly.entity_id
_entity_poly.type
_entity_poly.pdbx_seq_one_letter_code
_entity_poly.pdbx_strand_id
1 'polypeptide(L)'
;MSACDDERSFYATLLQSAYVRDEEGLAMLETAKKMSTLFPPDIVFTHGDLWDHNIMVGQGHITGVDWEWAGWLPEYWEYTSIVQRTGIRMPWALRLASLPGYKYSKEMEYDLALMTLSDCSFLRW
;
A
#
# COMPACT_ATOMS: atom_id res chain seq x y z
N MET A 1 -7.35 5.60 -10.24
CA MET A 1 -6.06 5.26 -10.87
C MET A 1 -6.33 4.47 -12.15
N SER A 2 -5.56 4.65 -13.23
CA SER A 2 -5.60 3.69 -14.35
C SER A 2 -5.07 2.34 -13.89
N ALA A 3 -5.40 1.26 -14.59
CA ALA A 3 -4.79 -0.04 -14.32
C ALA A 3 -3.27 0.08 -14.37
N CYS A 4 -2.58 -0.51 -13.38
CA CYS A 4 -1.14 -0.66 -13.42
C CYS A 4 -0.79 -1.75 -14.44
N ASP A 5 0.06 -1.42 -15.43
CA ASP A 5 0.53 -2.40 -16.41
C ASP A 5 1.60 -3.32 -15.80
N ASP A 6 2.46 -2.78 -14.92
CA ASP A 6 3.50 -3.53 -14.20
C ASP A 6 3.97 -2.81 -12.92
N GLU A 7 4.41 -3.58 -11.92
CA GLU A 7 4.82 -3.05 -10.61
C GLU A 7 5.96 -2.04 -10.69
N ARG A 8 6.93 -2.27 -11.58
CA ARG A 8 8.11 -1.40 -11.68
C ARG A 8 7.69 -0.01 -12.14
N SER A 9 6.78 0.10 -13.10
CA SER A 9 6.21 1.37 -13.57
C SER A 9 5.39 2.08 -12.49
N PHE A 10 4.61 1.32 -11.71
CA PHE A 10 3.89 1.87 -10.55
C PHE A 10 4.83 2.44 -9.51
N TYR A 11 5.82 1.66 -9.07
CA TYR A 11 6.76 2.11 -8.04
C TYR A 11 7.65 3.26 -8.53
N ALA A 12 8.06 3.24 -9.81
CA ALA A 12 8.77 4.35 -10.43
C ALA A 12 7.94 5.64 -10.43
N THR A 13 6.62 5.56 -10.57
CA THR A 13 5.72 6.71 -10.47
C THR A 13 5.66 7.23 -9.04
N LEU A 14 5.55 6.35 -8.04
CA LEU A 14 5.54 6.77 -6.62
C LEU A 14 6.86 7.47 -6.24
N LEU A 15 7.99 6.94 -6.69
CA LEU A 15 9.32 7.53 -6.44
C LEU A 15 9.48 8.96 -6.98
N GLN A 16 8.72 9.36 -8.00
CA GLN A 16 8.75 10.75 -8.52
C GLN A 16 8.20 11.76 -7.51
N SER A 17 7.40 11.32 -6.54
CA SER A 17 6.86 12.17 -5.48
C SER A 17 7.81 12.35 -4.28
N ALA A 18 8.94 11.61 -4.24
CA ALA A 18 9.88 11.67 -3.12
C ALA A 18 10.66 12.99 -3.12
N TYR A 19 10.73 13.63 -1.95
CA TYR A 19 11.47 14.86 -1.74
C TYR A 19 12.50 14.68 -0.62
N VAL A 20 13.79 14.68 -0.97
CA VAL A 20 14.91 14.47 -0.04
C VAL A 20 15.40 15.82 0.49
N ARG A 21 15.48 15.96 1.81
CA ARG A 21 15.88 17.21 2.50
C ARG A 21 17.27 17.17 3.12
N ASP A 22 17.74 15.98 3.49
CA ASP A 22 18.96 15.74 4.27
C ASP A 22 19.52 14.32 4.04
N GLU A 23 20.60 13.97 4.77
CA GLU A 23 21.23 12.65 4.70
C GLU A 23 20.31 11.51 5.17
N GLU A 24 19.44 11.77 6.15
CA GLU A 24 18.44 10.80 6.60
C GLU A 24 17.45 10.50 5.47
N GLY A 25 16.94 11.53 4.81
CA GLY A 25 16.09 11.38 3.63
C GLY A 25 16.77 10.63 2.48
N LEU A 26 18.08 10.78 2.30
CA LEU A 26 18.84 9.99 1.32
C LEU A 26 18.84 8.50 1.69
N ALA A 27 19.07 8.17 2.97
CA ALA A 27 19.01 6.79 3.45
C ALA A 27 17.59 6.17 3.31
N MET A 28 16.54 6.97 3.51
CA MET A 28 15.16 6.57 3.26
C MET A 28 14.91 6.31 1.78
N LEU A 29 15.45 7.15 0.89
CA LEU A 29 15.30 6.98 -0.56
C LEU A 29 15.99 5.69 -1.03
N GLU A 30 17.19 5.41 -0.53
CA GLU A 30 17.89 4.15 -0.81
C GLU A 30 17.16 2.94 -0.25
N THR A 31 16.44 3.09 0.86
CA THR A 31 15.56 2.03 1.39
C THR A 31 14.33 1.82 0.52
N ALA A 32 13.63 2.88 0.12
CA ALA A 32 12.49 2.81 -0.79
C ALA A 32 12.85 2.11 -2.12
N LYS A 33 13.97 2.47 -2.75
CA LYS A 33 14.45 1.85 -4.01
C LYS A 33 14.60 0.33 -3.94
N LYS A 34 14.77 -0.26 -2.75
CA LYS A 34 14.85 -1.72 -2.56
C LYS A 34 13.54 -2.43 -2.92
N MET A 35 12.40 -1.75 -3.04
CA MET A 35 11.16 -2.37 -3.55
C MET A 35 11.39 -3.10 -4.88
N SER A 36 12.14 -2.47 -5.80
CA SER A 36 12.48 -3.06 -7.10
C SER A 36 13.34 -4.33 -7.04
N THR A 37 13.87 -4.68 -5.86
CA THR A 37 14.64 -5.91 -5.63
C THR A 37 13.78 -7.07 -5.13
N LEU A 38 12.55 -6.79 -4.70
CA LEU A 38 11.58 -7.82 -4.37
C LEU A 38 11.06 -8.42 -5.69
N PHE A 39 10.81 -9.73 -5.69
CA PHE A 39 10.20 -10.41 -6.83
C PHE A 39 8.89 -9.68 -7.17
N PRO A 40 8.58 -9.41 -8.44
CA PRO A 40 7.46 -8.55 -8.79
C PRO A 40 6.17 -9.14 -8.19
N PRO A 41 5.52 -8.44 -7.25
CA PRO A 41 4.23 -8.85 -6.73
C PRO A 41 3.23 -8.87 -7.89
N ASP A 42 2.34 -9.86 -7.90
CA ASP A 42 1.32 -9.96 -8.93
C ASP A 42 0.47 -8.68 -8.95
N ILE A 43 0.17 -8.18 -10.16
CA ILE A 43 -0.83 -7.13 -10.33
C ILE A 43 -2.19 -7.80 -10.23
N VAL A 44 -2.92 -7.44 -9.18
CA VAL A 44 -4.23 -8.00 -8.86
C VAL A 44 -5.25 -6.88 -8.73
N PHE A 45 -6.53 -7.24 -8.79
CA PHE A 45 -7.58 -6.29 -8.49
C PHE A 45 -7.66 -6.09 -6.97
N THR A 46 -7.16 -4.95 -6.51
CA THR A 46 -7.20 -4.52 -5.10
C THR A 46 -8.39 -3.58 -4.87
N HIS A 47 -8.89 -3.54 -3.65
CA HIS A 47 -9.92 -2.60 -3.23
C HIS A 47 -9.32 -1.22 -2.93
N GLY A 48 -8.09 -1.17 -2.39
CA GLY A 48 -7.36 0.07 -2.14
C GLY A 48 -7.84 0.91 -0.94
N ASP A 49 -8.93 0.48 -0.29
CA ASP A 49 -9.49 1.11 0.92
C ASP A 49 -10.39 0.12 1.69
N LEU A 50 -9.96 -1.14 1.84
CA LEU A 50 -10.78 -2.18 2.47
C LEU A 50 -10.83 -2.01 3.99
N TRP A 51 -11.74 -1.16 4.47
CA TRP A 51 -12.01 -0.92 5.89
C TRP A 51 -13.28 -1.62 6.35
N ASP A 52 -13.42 -1.78 7.66
CA ASP A 52 -14.59 -2.38 8.29
C ASP A 52 -15.91 -1.67 7.94
N HIS A 53 -15.91 -0.33 7.93
CA HIS A 53 -17.07 0.48 7.54
C HIS A 53 -17.37 0.45 6.04
N ASN A 54 -16.41 0.01 5.21
CA ASN A 54 -16.58 -0.18 3.77
C ASN A 54 -17.07 -1.60 3.44
N ILE A 55 -17.28 -2.49 4.42
CA ILE A 55 -17.75 -3.86 4.19
C ILE A 55 -19.16 -4.03 4.78
N MET A 56 -20.12 -4.31 3.91
CA MET A 56 -21.47 -4.68 4.33
C MET A 56 -21.59 -6.19 4.48
N VAL A 57 -22.18 -6.64 5.59
CA VAL A 57 -22.44 -8.07 5.87
C VAL A 57 -23.92 -8.30 6.09
N GLY A 58 -24.49 -9.23 5.33
CA GLY A 58 -25.89 -9.67 5.45
C GLY A 58 -25.96 -11.19 5.49
N GLN A 59 -26.66 -11.74 6.50
CA GLN A 59 -26.84 -13.19 6.67
C GLN A 59 -25.52 -13.98 6.62
N GLY A 60 -24.45 -13.43 7.22
CA GLY A 60 -23.13 -14.06 7.25
C GLY A 60 -22.32 -13.96 5.96
N HIS A 61 -22.81 -13.24 4.94
CA HIS A 61 -22.12 -13.04 3.68
C HIS A 61 -21.78 -11.57 3.46
N ILE A 62 -20.68 -11.30 2.77
CA ILE A 62 -20.38 -9.94 2.29
C ILE A 62 -21.42 -9.60 1.21
N THR A 63 -22.15 -8.50 1.42
CA THR A 63 -23.24 -8.06 0.52
C THR A 63 -22.90 -6.80 -0.26
N GLY A 64 -21.84 -6.10 0.12
CA GLY A 64 -21.40 -4.88 -0.55
C GLY A 64 -20.05 -4.42 -0.03
N VAL A 65 -19.32 -3.73 -0.90
CA VAL A 65 -18.08 -3.03 -0.59
C VAL A 65 -17.99 -1.73 -1.38
N ASP A 66 -17.28 -0.74 -0.84
CA ASP A 66 -17.07 0.56 -1.51
C ASP A 66 -15.88 0.49 -2.48
N TRP A 67 -16.18 0.45 -3.78
CA TRP A 67 -15.17 0.25 -4.81
C TRP A 67 -14.49 1.56 -5.30
N GLU A 68 -14.74 2.72 -4.68
CA GLU A 68 -14.26 4.00 -5.24
C GLU A 68 -12.73 4.08 -5.42
N TRP A 69 -11.98 3.34 -4.60
CA TRP A 69 -10.51 3.27 -4.63
C TRP A 69 -9.94 2.03 -5.33
N ALA A 70 -10.80 1.18 -5.89
CA ALA A 70 -10.39 -0.10 -6.42
C ALA A 70 -9.60 0.04 -7.73
N GLY A 71 -8.64 -0.86 -7.93
CA GLY A 71 -7.77 -0.81 -9.09
C GLY A 71 -6.86 -2.03 -9.22
N TRP A 72 -6.35 -2.21 -10.43
CA TRP A 72 -5.30 -3.18 -10.72
C TRP A 72 -3.98 -2.64 -10.20
N LEU A 73 -3.54 -3.14 -9.03
CA LEU A 73 -2.40 -2.66 -8.28
C LEU A 73 -1.60 -3.86 -7.74
N PRO A 74 -0.34 -3.67 -7.31
CA PRO A 74 0.44 -4.73 -6.69
C PRO A 74 -0.28 -5.37 -5.49
N GLU A 75 -0.20 -6.69 -5.32
CA GLU A 75 -0.88 -7.41 -4.22
C GLU A 75 -0.57 -6.86 -2.81
N TYR A 76 0.64 -6.33 -2.60
CA TYR A 76 1.05 -5.75 -1.31
C TYR A 76 0.34 -4.42 -1.00
N TRP A 77 -0.20 -3.75 -2.03
CA TRP A 77 -0.77 -2.41 -1.94
C TRP A 77 -1.96 -2.35 -0.99
N GLU A 78 -2.82 -3.38 -1.01
CA GLU A 78 -3.99 -3.46 -0.12
C GLU A 78 -3.56 -3.38 1.34
N TYR A 79 -2.50 -4.12 1.71
CA TYR A 79 -2.04 -4.17 3.08
C TYR A 79 -1.29 -2.90 3.49
N THR A 80 -0.36 -2.44 2.65
CA THR A 80 0.47 -1.26 2.92
C THR A 80 -0.36 0.01 3.05
N SER A 81 -1.34 0.20 2.15
CA SER A 81 -2.26 1.36 2.19
C SER A 81 -3.06 1.42 3.48
N ILE A 82 -3.56 0.29 3.98
CA ILE A 82 -4.34 0.25 5.22
C ILE A 82 -3.47 0.62 6.42
N VAL A 83 -2.29 0.00 6.55
CA VAL A 83 -1.37 0.32 7.65
C VAL A 83 -0.89 1.77 7.60
N GLN A 84 -0.70 2.34 6.42
CA GLN A 84 -0.35 3.76 6.28
C GLN A 84 -1.46 4.67 6.77
N ARG A 85 -2.72 4.40 6.39
CA ARG A 85 -3.86 5.25 6.76
C ARG A 85 -4.23 5.10 8.24
N THR A 86 -4.10 3.90 8.81
CA THR A 86 -4.51 3.64 10.20
C THR A 86 -3.37 3.76 11.20
N GLY A 87 -2.14 3.44 10.78
CA GLY A 87 -1.02 3.10 11.66
C GLY A 87 -1.03 1.62 12.05
N ILE A 88 0.16 1.06 12.25
CA ILE A 88 0.40 -0.38 12.48
C ILE A 88 -0.24 -0.95 13.76
N ARG A 89 -0.58 -0.09 14.72
CA ARG A 89 -1.16 -0.49 16.01
C ARG A 89 -2.69 -0.52 16.02
N MET A 90 -3.35 -0.13 14.93
CA MET A 90 -4.80 -0.11 14.87
C MET A 90 -5.38 -1.53 14.78
N PRO A 91 -6.55 -1.80 15.41
CA PRO A 91 -7.15 -3.13 15.41
C PRO A 91 -7.34 -3.74 14.01
N TRP A 92 -7.69 -2.90 13.02
CA TRP A 92 -7.88 -3.35 11.64
C TRP A 92 -6.57 -3.77 10.98
N ALA A 93 -5.51 -2.96 11.09
CA ALA A 93 -4.16 -3.31 10.62
C ALA A 93 -3.63 -4.59 11.28
N LEU A 94 -3.82 -4.74 12.59
CA LEU A 94 -3.43 -5.96 13.32
C LEU A 94 -4.21 -7.18 12.85
N ARG A 95 -5.50 -7.03 12.55
CA ARG A 95 -6.33 -8.10 12.02
C ARG A 95 -5.83 -8.56 10.65
N LEU A 96 -5.53 -7.64 9.74
CA LEU A 96 -4.96 -7.98 8.43
C LEU A 96 -3.59 -8.65 8.56
N ALA A 97 -2.74 -8.15 9.47
CA ALA A 97 -1.44 -8.75 9.76
C ALA A 97 -1.54 -10.18 10.32
N SER A 98 -2.68 -10.54 10.92
CA SER A 98 -2.93 -11.90 11.43
C SER A 98 -3.46 -12.88 10.38
N LEU A 99 -3.82 -12.40 9.19
CA LEU A 99 -4.34 -13.28 8.13
C LEU A 99 -3.21 -14.19 7.60
N PRO A 100 -3.51 -15.46 7.27
CA PRO A 100 -2.51 -16.44 6.84
C PRO A 100 -1.80 -16.11 5.51
N GLY A 101 -2.26 -15.06 4.79
CA GLY A 101 -1.61 -14.55 3.58
C GLY A 101 -0.67 -13.36 3.81
N TYR A 102 -0.51 -12.89 5.06
CA TYR A 102 0.34 -11.75 5.35
C TYR A 102 1.83 -12.10 5.22
N LYS A 103 2.49 -11.51 4.22
CA LYS A 103 3.92 -11.74 3.89
C LYS A 103 4.69 -10.46 3.55
N TYR A 104 4.06 -9.29 3.65
CA TYR A 104 4.53 -8.04 3.04
C TYR A 104 5.37 -7.14 3.96
N SER A 105 6.17 -7.71 4.86
CA SER A 105 6.90 -6.92 5.85
C SER A 105 8.02 -6.06 5.24
N LYS A 106 8.65 -6.53 4.17
CA LYS A 106 9.69 -5.78 3.45
C LYS A 106 9.09 -4.69 2.58
N GLU A 107 8.00 -5.01 1.87
CA GLU A 107 7.20 -4.08 1.09
C GLU A 107 6.73 -2.94 2.00
N MET A 108 6.23 -3.26 3.20
CA MET A 108 5.88 -2.26 4.21
C MET A 108 7.06 -1.36 4.59
N GLU A 109 8.23 -1.93 4.87
CA GLU A 109 9.42 -1.15 5.23
C GLU A 109 9.79 -0.15 4.12
N TYR A 110 9.82 -0.61 2.87
CA TYR A 110 10.21 0.20 1.72
C TYR A 110 9.15 1.24 1.38
N ASP A 111 7.87 0.89 1.52
CA ASP A 111 6.77 1.82 1.26
C ASP A 111 6.68 2.89 2.34
N LEU A 112 6.87 2.55 3.62
CA LEU A 112 6.96 3.54 4.70
C LEU A 112 8.13 4.52 4.50
N ALA A 113 9.28 4.03 4.03
CA ALA A 113 10.42 4.90 3.70
C ALA A 113 10.07 5.91 2.60
N LEU A 114 9.34 5.47 1.56
CA LEU A 114 8.85 6.34 0.49
C LEU A 114 7.80 7.33 0.97
N MET A 115 6.90 6.89 1.85
CA MET A 115 5.83 7.72 2.42
C MET A 115 6.38 8.91 3.21
N THR A 116 7.42 8.70 4.02
CA THR A 116 8.05 9.80 4.75
C THR A 116 8.66 10.86 3.82
N LEU A 117 9.15 10.46 2.65
CA LEU A 117 9.74 11.38 1.67
C LEU A 117 8.72 12.15 0.84
N SER A 118 7.50 11.65 0.73
CA SER A 118 6.48 12.18 -0.18
C SER A 118 5.41 13.04 0.52
N ASP A 119 5.51 13.23 1.85
CA ASP A 119 4.49 13.89 2.69
C ASP A 119 3.07 13.29 2.47
N CYS A 120 3.00 12.00 2.12
CA CYS A 120 1.77 11.28 1.72
C CYS A 120 1.00 11.93 0.55
N SER A 121 1.67 12.67 -0.32
CA SER A 121 1.04 13.51 -1.36
C SER A 121 0.25 12.73 -2.42
N PHE A 122 0.56 11.45 -2.65
CA PHE A 122 -0.15 10.60 -3.59
C PHE A 122 -1.40 9.90 -3.00
N LEU A 123 -1.64 10.00 -1.69
CA LEU A 123 -2.85 9.49 -1.04
C LEU A 123 -3.98 10.54 -0.92
N ARG A 124 -3.77 11.76 -1.44
CA ARG A 124 -4.72 12.89 -1.30
C ARG A 124 -5.63 13.13 -2.52
N TRP A 125 -5.76 12.16 -3.43
CA TRP A 125 -6.47 12.32 -4.71
C TRP A 125 -7.82 11.65 -4.75
#